data_AF-A0A2E7Z0C3-F1
#
_entry.id   AF-A0A2E7Z0C3-F1
#
_cell.length_a   1.000
_cell.length_b   1.000
_cell.length_c   1.000
_cell.angle_alpha   90.00
_cell.angle_beta   90.00
_cell.angle_gamma   90.00
#
_symmetry.space_group_name_H-M   'P 1'
#
loop_
_entity.id
_entity.type
_entity.pdbx_description
1 polymer ?
#
loop_
_entity_poly.entity_id
_entity_poly.type
_entity_poly.pdbx_seq_one_letter_code
_entity_poly.pdbx_strand_id
1 'polypeptide(L)'
;MPFIYTPSIYGFAGALIFLILALISLNAEDWMNTAMWGLLGVAYLLKHIPKLIVFSMLNMVALALLAIGFVLFLIEHLPKIT
;
A
#
# COMPACT_ATOMS: atom_id res chain seq x y z
N MET A 1 -0.42 22.54 -19.70
CA MET A 1 -1.18 21.43 -20.34
C MET A 1 -1.93 20.72 -19.23
N PRO A 2 -3.24 20.41 -19.34
CA PRO A 2 -3.89 19.63 -18.30
C PRO A 2 -3.34 18.21 -18.44
N PHE A 3 -2.30 17.92 -17.67
CA PHE A 3 -1.76 16.58 -17.54
C PHE A 3 -2.83 15.75 -16.84
N ILE A 4 -3.71 15.13 -17.64
CA ILE A 4 -4.45 13.95 -17.22
C ILE A 4 -3.35 12.92 -16.99
N TYR A 5 -2.83 12.89 -15.76
CA TYR A 5 -1.90 11.89 -15.30
C TYR A 5 -2.63 10.57 -15.49
N THR A 6 -2.30 9.83 -16.54
CA THR A 6 -2.88 8.50 -16.77
C THR A 6 -2.54 7.68 -15.53
N PRO A 7 -3.53 7.17 -14.79
CA PRO A 7 -3.25 6.33 -13.64
C PRO A 7 -2.36 5.18 -14.13
N SER A 8 -1.18 5.07 -13.52
CA SER A 8 -0.21 4.04 -13.89
C SER A 8 -0.83 2.67 -13.59
N ILE A 9 -1.05 1.88 -14.65
CA ILE A 9 -1.52 0.49 -14.55
C ILE A 9 -0.61 -0.32 -13.62
N TYR A 10 0.70 -0.03 -13.62
CA TYR A 10 1.68 -0.67 -12.75
C TYR A 10 1.45 -0.34 -11.26
N GLY A 11 1.00 0.87 -10.95
CA GLY A 11 0.66 1.27 -9.60
C GLY A 11 -0.58 0.55 -9.07
N PHE A 12 -1.60 0.40 -9.92
CA PHE A 12 -2.78 -0.39 -9.60
C PHE A 12 -2.44 -1.88 -9.46
N ALA A 13 -1.60 -2.44 -10.34
CA ALA A 13 -1.15 -3.82 -10.24
C ALA A 13 -0.40 -4.09 -8.93
N GLY A 14 0.46 -3.16 -8.49
CA GLY A 14 1.13 -3.24 -7.19
C GLY A 14 0.17 -3.26 -6.01
N ALA A 15 -0.84 -2.37 -6.00
CA ALA A 15 -1.87 -2.36 -4.97
C ALA A 15 -2.66 -3.69 -4.93
N LEU A 16 -2.90 -4.28 -6.11
CA LEU A 16 -3.65 -5.52 -6.27
C LEU A 16 -2.88 -6.73 -5.73
N ILE A 17 -1.55 -6.77 -5.92
CA ILE A 17 -0.67 -7.78 -5.32
C ILE A 17 -0.75 -7.73 -3.79
N PHE A 18 -0.66 -6.53 -3.20
CA PHE A 18 -0.77 -6.36 -1.76
C PHE A 18 -2.16 -6.74 -1.22
N LEU A 19 -3.21 -6.45 -1.98
CA LEU A 19 -4.57 -6.87 -1.63
C LEU A 19 -4.74 -8.39 -1.65
N ILE A 20 -4.16 -9.08 -2.65
CA ILE A 20 -4.14 -10.54 -2.70
C ILE A 20 -3.39 -11.11 -1.49
N LEU A 21 -2.20 -10.57 -1.16
CA LEU A 21 -1.44 -11.00 0.00
C LEU A 21 -2.20 -10.78 1.32
N ALA A 22 -2.90 -9.66 1.46
CA ALA A 22 -3.73 -9.38 2.62
C ALA A 22 -4.88 -10.38 2.77
N LEU A 23 -5.54 -10.75 1.66
CA LEU A 23 -6.60 -11.75 1.65
C LEU A 23 -6.09 -13.16 1.98
N ILE A 24 -4.91 -13.53 1.47
CA ILE A 24 -4.26 -14.80 1.81
C ILE A 24 -3.95 -14.84 3.31
N SER A 25 -3.37 -13.78 3.87
CA SER A 25 -3.08 -13.69 5.31
C SER A 25 -4.36 -13.67 6.16
N LEU A 26 -5.44 -13.04 5.68
CA LEU A 26 -6.72 -13.01 6.38
C LEU A 26 -7.31 -14.43 6.45
N ASN A 27 -7.20 -15.21 5.38
CA ASN A 27 -7.63 -16.60 5.35
C ASN A 27 -6.76 -17.52 6.22
N ALA A 28 -5.52 -17.12 6.50
CA ALA A 28 -4.61 -17.81 7.41
C ALA A 28 -4.78 -17.39 8.89
N GLU A 29 -5.79 -16.58 9.21
CA GLU A 29 -6.00 -15.95 10.53
C GLU A 29 -4.79 -15.12 11.04
N ASP A 30 -3.92 -14.70 10.12
CA ASP A 30 -2.72 -13.93 10.43
C ASP A 30 -3.01 -12.44 10.35
N TRP A 31 -3.62 -11.92 11.42
CA TRP A 31 -4.05 -10.53 11.53
C TRP A 31 -2.91 -9.52 11.36
N MET A 32 -1.69 -9.86 11.77
CA MET A 32 -0.53 -8.98 11.65
C MET A 32 -0.15 -8.80 10.18
N ASN A 33 -0.02 -9.91 9.44
CA ASN A 33 0.31 -9.85 8.02
C ASN A 33 -0.85 -9.26 7.20
N THR A 34 -2.11 -9.52 7.56
CA THR A 34 -3.26 -8.87 6.93
C THR A 34 -3.21 -7.35 7.08
N ALA A 35 -2.93 -6.85 8.29
CA ALA A 35 -2.83 -5.41 8.53
C ALA A 35 -1.66 -4.78 7.76
N MET A 36 -0.50 -5.44 7.73
CA MET A 36 0.68 -5.00 6.99
C MET A 36 0.41 -4.91 5.47
N TRP A 37 -0.06 -6.00 4.86
CA TRP A 37 -0.36 -6.05 3.43
C TRP A 37 -1.53 -5.11 3.07
N GLY A 38 -2.53 -4.99 3.93
CA GLY A 38 -3.64 -4.06 3.77
C GLY A 38 -3.19 -2.60 3.77
N LEU A 39 -2.35 -2.21 4.73
CA LEU A 39 -1.78 -0.85 4.82
C LEU A 39 -0.93 -0.51 3.59
N LEU A 40 -0.08 -1.44 3.15
CA LEU A 40 0.74 -1.28 1.94
C LEU A 40 -0.13 -1.17 0.67
N GLY A 41 -1.17 -1.98 0.55
CA GLY A 41 -2.12 -1.94 -0.56
C GLY A 41 -2.86 -0.61 -0.64
N VAL A 42 -3.41 -0.14 0.49
CA VAL A 42 -4.10 1.16 0.58
C VAL A 42 -3.13 2.31 0.27
N ALA A 43 -1.91 2.29 0.81
CA ALA A 43 -0.89 3.30 0.52
C ALA A 43 -0.58 3.39 -0.99
N TYR A 44 -0.44 2.24 -1.65
CA TYR A 44 -0.15 2.18 -3.08
C TYR A 44 -1.32 2.65 -3.94
N LEU A 45 -2.55 2.34 -3.53
CA LEU A 45 -3.78 2.78 -4.19
C LEU A 45 -3.92 4.31 -4.08
N LEU A 46 -3.77 4.86 -2.88
CA LEU A 46 -3.86 6.30 -2.62
C LEU A 46 -2.81 7.12 -3.40
N LYS A 47 -1.63 6.56 -3.63
CA LYS A 47 -0.56 7.19 -4.42
C LYS A 47 -0.90 7.32 -5.92
N HIS A 48 -1.71 6.42 -6.46
CA HIS A 48 -1.99 6.31 -7.90
C HIS A 48 -3.39 6.80 -8.33
N ILE A 49 -4.23 7.25 -7.39
CA ILE A 49 -5.53 7.86 -7.71
C ILE A 49 -5.31 9.22 -8.41
N PRO A 50 -6.04 9.50 -9.52
CA PRO A 50 -5.95 10.78 -10.21
C PRO A 50 -6.37 11.93 -9.28
N LYS A 51 -5.45 12.86 -9.05
CA LYS A 51 -5.60 13.95 -8.07
C LYS A 51 -6.56 15.01 -8.61
N LEU A 52 -7.84 14.91 -8.24
CA LEU A 52 -8.80 16.01 -8.38
C LEU A 52 -8.43 17.13 -7.40
N ILE A 53 -7.56 18.07 -7.83
CA ILE A 53 -7.30 19.47 -7.39
C ILE A 53 -7.10 19.79 -5.89
N VAL A 54 -7.58 19.01 -4.93
CA VAL A 54 -7.56 19.27 -3.47
C VAL A 54 -6.65 18.30 -2.69
N PHE A 55 -6.13 17.25 -3.34
CA PHE A 55 -5.56 16.08 -2.66
C PHE A 55 -4.02 15.98 -2.63
N SER A 56 -3.27 17.09 -2.61
CA SER A 56 -1.80 17.02 -2.49
C SER A 56 -1.36 16.36 -1.16
N MET A 57 -2.12 16.60 -0.07
CA MET A 57 -1.93 15.96 1.24
C MET A 57 -2.12 14.45 1.21
N LEU A 58 -2.94 13.94 0.29
CA LEU A 58 -3.23 12.51 0.16
C LEU A 58 -1.97 11.72 -0.24
N ASN A 59 -1.01 12.39 -0.90
CA ASN A 59 0.31 11.84 -1.18
C ASN A 59 1.17 11.72 0.09
N MET A 60 1.05 12.65 1.05
CA MET A 60 1.74 12.55 2.34
C MET A 60 1.12 11.44 3.20
N VAL A 61 -0.21 11.29 3.16
CA VAL A 61 -0.91 10.18 3.83
C VAL A 61 -0.50 8.83 3.23
N ALA A 62 -0.46 8.73 1.91
CA ALA A 62 0.04 7.53 1.22
C ALA A 62 1.49 7.22 1.61
N LEU A 63 2.35 8.24 1.72
CA LEU A 63 3.73 8.08 2.15
C LEU A 63 3.82 7.59 3.61
N ALA A 64 3.01 8.16 4.52
CA ALA A 64 2.96 7.77 5.92
C ALA A 64 2.48 6.32 6.08
N LEU A 65 1.41 5.93 5.38
CA LEU A 65 0.91 4.55 5.37
C LEU A 65 1.94 3.58 4.81
N LEU A 66 2.67 3.96 3.76
CA LEU A 66 3.74 3.15 3.19
C LEU A 66 4.90 2.98 4.19
N ALA A 67 5.29 4.05 4.89
CA ALA A 67 6.33 3.99 5.91
C ALA A 67 5.92 3.08 7.08
N ILE A 68 4.68 3.19 7.56
CA ILE A 68 4.15 2.33 8.63
C ILE A 68 4.11 0.86 8.18
N GLY A 69 3.58 0.57 7.00
CA GLY A 69 3.55 -0.79 6.45
C GLY A 69 4.95 -1.38 6.26
N PHE A 70 5.92 -0.56 5.86
CA PHE A 70 7.32 -0.98 5.72
C PHE A 70 7.99 -1.24 7.07
N VAL A 71 7.72 -0.45 8.10
CA VAL A 71 8.21 -0.69 9.46
C VAL A 71 7.64 -1.99 10.01
N LEU A 72 6.34 -2.25 9.83
CA LEU A 72 5.72 -3.52 10.22
C LEU A 72 6.36 -4.71 9.49
N PHE A 73 6.63 -4.56 8.19
CA PHE A 73 7.35 -5.57 7.41
C PHE A 73 8.73 -5.88 7.96
N LEU A 74 9.51 -4.85 8.30
CA LEU A 74 10.82 -5.03 8.92
C LEU A 74 10.69 -5.75 10.27
N ILE A 75 9.76 -5.34 11.14
CA ILE A 75 9.61 -5.98 12.46
C ILE A 75 9.24 -7.47 12.33
N GLU A 76 8.35 -7.81 11.40
CA GLU A 76 7.83 -9.18 11.26
C GLU A 76 8.79 -10.12 10.52
N HIS A 77 9.55 -9.62 9.53
CA HIS A 77 10.36 -10.45 8.65
C HIS A 77 11.86 -10.42 8.97
N LEU A 78 12.39 -9.36 9.58
CA LEU A 78 13.80 -9.24 9.94
C LEU A 78 14.27 -10.28 11.00
N PRO A 79 13.46 -10.66 12.01
CA PRO A 79 13.85 -11.73 12.93
C PRO A 79 13.74 -13.15 12.34
N LYS A 80 13.07 -13.35 11.19
CA LYS A 80 13.02 -14.64 10.47
C LYS A 80 14.23 -14.86 9.55
N ILE A 81 15.05 -13.82 9.33
CA ILE A 81 16.22 -13.84 8.43
C ILE A 81 17.53 -14.12 9.20
N THR A 82 17.55 -13.97 10.53
CA THR A 82 18.71 -14.27 11.41
C THR A 82 18.55 -15.64 12.05
#